data_AF-A0A4Y8MWU8-F1
#
_entry.id   AF-A0A4Y8MWU8-F1
#
_cell.length_a   1.000
_cell.length_b   1.000
_cell.length_c   1.000
_cell.angle_alpha   90.00
_cell.angle_beta   90.00
_cell.angle_gamma   90.00
#
_symmetry.space_group_name_H-M   'P 1'
#
loop_
_entity.id
_entity.type
_entity.pdbx_description
1 polymer ?
#
loop_
_entity_poly.entity_id
_entity_poly.type
_entity_poly.pdbx_seq_one_letter_code
_entity_poly.pdbx_strand_id
1 'polypeptide(L)'
;MQASTIQDSPAPGERYGILMPPQTYGERFGAPPTGAPTTPVLTANFDIERIDAAMAMGRASFGVYCLPGPDVDIVAIRQQLGPIQNYWLAASCDPGVWWAIQAWRASEWIHVAFFERGDIYSGRDGVRCCVHRSHSGNSQIDTCRREGAEDNSAKFLDFARRLIATRSIERTTTSDLDGIALTEVQVNILTTKRIFRYISGLETAKPGTVGSLILA
;
A
#
# COMPACT_ATOMS: atom_id res chain seq x y z
N MET A 1 20.40 -5.02 20.44
CA MET A 1 18.95 -5.12 20.72
C MET A 1 18.42 -6.37 20.04
N GLN A 2 17.81 -7.29 20.79
CA GLN A 2 17.06 -8.40 20.21
C GLN A 2 15.73 -7.84 19.68
N ALA A 3 15.45 -8.03 18.39
CA ALA A 3 14.14 -7.69 17.83
C ALA A 3 13.10 -8.60 18.51
N SER A 4 12.13 -8.02 19.23
CA SER A 4 10.99 -8.79 19.71
C SER A 4 10.21 -9.26 18.51
N THR A 5 10.26 -10.56 18.25
CA THR A 5 9.41 -11.25 17.28
C THR A 5 7.97 -11.16 17.76
N ILE A 6 7.11 -10.42 17.06
CA ILE A 6 5.68 -10.34 17.38
C ILE A 6 5.03 -11.61 16.82
N GLN A 7 4.72 -12.55 17.70
CA GLN A 7 4.22 -13.88 17.37
C GLN A 7 2.70 -13.92 17.51
N ASP A 8 1.99 -13.28 16.58
CA ASP A 8 0.53 -13.35 16.52
C ASP A 8 0.06 -13.70 15.12
N SER A 9 -0.94 -14.59 15.04
CA SER A 9 -1.73 -14.78 13.82
C SER A 9 -2.33 -13.43 13.40
N PRO A 10 -2.51 -13.15 12.10
CA PRO A 10 -3.04 -11.87 11.67
C PRO A 10 -4.35 -11.55 12.38
N ALA A 11 -4.44 -10.34 12.93
CA ALA A 11 -5.62 -9.94 13.68
C ALA A 11 -6.85 -9.92 12.73
N PRO A 12 -8.07 -10.18 13.24
CA PRO A 12 -9.27 -10.09 12.41
C PRO A 12 -9.36 -8.73 11.69
N GLY A 13 -9.42 -8.76 10.35
CA GLY A 13 -9.45 -7.55 9.52
C GLY A 13 -8.08 -7.00 9.11
N GLU A 14 -6.98 -7.57 9.60
CA GLU A 14 -5.63 -7.24 9.12
C GLU A 14 -5.44 -7.75 7.69
N ARG A 15 -5.18 -6.81 6.78
CA ARG A 15 -4.86 -7.09 5.38
C ARG A 15 -3.46 -6.60 5.08
N TYR A 16 -2.81 -7.27 4.14
CA TYR A 16 -1.44 -6.95 3.75
C TYR A 16 -1.37 -6.64 2.27
N GLY A 17 -0.63 -5.57 1.96
CA GLY A 17 -0.18 -5.25 0.62
C GLY A 17 1.33 -5.37 0.51
N ILE A 18 1.86 -5.37 -0.71
CA ILE A 18 3.31 -5.42 -0.97
C ILE A 18 3.67 -4.44 -2.07
N LEU A 19 4.98 -4.18 -2.17
CA LEU A 19 5.60 -3.55 -3.33
C LEU A 19 6.13 -4.66 -4.23
N MET A 20 5.34 -5.07 -5.22
CA MET A 20 5.73 -6.10 -6.17
C MET A 20 6.74 -5.52 -7.18
N PRO A 21 7.86 -6.21 -7.47
CA PRO A 21 8.78 -5.79 -8.52
C PRO A 21 8.08 -5.73 -9.90
N PRO A 22 8.37 -4.72 -10.73
CA PRO A 22 7.76 -4.60 -12.05
C PRO A 22 8.01 -5.81 -12.96
N GLN A 23 9.18 -6.45 -12.85
CA GLN A 23 9.53 -7.66 -13.59
C GLN A 23 8.62 -8.82 -13.20
N THR A 24 8.43 -9.05 -11.90
CA THR A 24 7.53 -10.08 -11.38
C THR A 24 6.08 -9.86 -11.84
N TYR A 25 5.65 -8.60 -11.93
CA TYR A 25 4.35 -8.27 -12.50
C TYR A 25 4.29 -8.64 -14.00
N GLY A 26 5.27 -8.19 -14.79
CA GLY A 26 5.32 -8.46 -16.23
C GLY A 26 5.38 -9.95 -16.56
N GLU A 27 6.14 -10.74 -15.79
CA GLU A 27 6.20 -12.21 -15.93
C GLU A 27 4.86 -12.89 -15.66
N ARG A 28 4.06 -12.34 -14.73
CA ARG A 28 2.79 -12.94 -14.31
C ARG A 28 1.59 -12.48 -15.13
N PHE A 29 1.57 -11.22 -15.57
CA PHE A 29 0.39 -10.60 -16.19
C PHE A 29 0.64 -10.07 -17.60
N GLY A 30 1.89 -10.11 -18.07
CA GLY A 30 2.29 -9.41 -19.28
C GLY A 30 2.28 -7.89 -19.10
N ALA A 31 2.40 -7.17 -20.22
CA ALA A 31 2.25 -5.73 -20.24
C ALA A 31 0.76 -5.37 -20.22
N PRO A 32 0.28 -4.51 -19.31
CA PRO A 32 -1.05 -3.93 -19.44
C PRO A 32 -1.12 -3.07 -20.71
N PRO A 33 -2.32 -2.68 -21.19
CA PRO A 33 -2.50 -1.77 -22.32
C PRO A 33 -1.71 -0.47 -22.20
N THR A 34 -1.47 -0.01 -20.96
CA THR A 34 -0.67 1.18 -20.64
C THR A 34 0.85 0.96 -20.74
N GLY A 35 1.31 -0.24 -21.06
CA GLY A 35 2.72 -0.64 -21.12
C GLY A 35 3.21 -1.30 -19.83
N ALA A 36 4.25 -2.13 -19.93
CA ALA A 36 4.81 -2.85 -18.79
C ALA A 36 5.20 -1.88 -17.65
N PRO A 37 4.86 -2.19 -16.38
CA PRO A 37 5.30 -1.37 -15.27
C PRO A 37 6.82 -1.25 -15.25
N THR A 38 7.32 -0.03 -15.05
CA THR A 38 8.75 0.26 -14.87
C THR A 38 9.09 0.63 -13.42
N THR A 39 8.05 0.78 -12.58
CA THR A 39 8.11 1.11 -11.17
C THR A 39 7.45 0.01 -10.34
N PRO A 40 7.70 -0.07 -9.02
CA PRO A 40 7.04 -1.05 -8.16
C PRO A 40 5.53 -0.97 -8.27
N VAL A 41 4.90 -2.15 -8.29
CA VAL A 41 3.44 -2.29 -8.33
C VAL A 41 2.93 -2.41 -6.90
N LEU A 42 2.04 -1.53 -6.50
CA LEU A 42 1.38 -1.61 -5.20
C LEU A 42 0.31 -2.68 -5.24
N THR A 43 0.14 -3.45 -4.19
CA THR A 43 -0.83 -4.56 -4.22
C THR A 43 -1.78 -4.53 -3.04
N ALA A 44 -3.05 -4.89 -3.23
CA ALA A 44 -4.01 -5.04 -2.13
C ALA A 44 -4.83 -6.32 -2.27
N ASN A 45 -5.33 -6.85 -1.15
CA ASN A 45 -6.29 -7.96 -1.18
C ASN A 45 -7.71 -7.40 -1.24
N PHE A 46 -8.48 -7.72 -2.29
CA PHE A 46 -9.79 -7.14 -2.55
C PHE A 46 -10.70 -8.12 -3.31
N ASP A 47 -12.02 -8.01 -3.11
CA ASP A 47 -13.08 -8.61 -3.93
C ASP A 47 -13.07 -8.02 -5.37
N ILE A 48 -12.70 -8.84 -6.35
CA ILE A 48 -12.43 -8.36 -7.71
C ILE A 48 -13.68 -7.84 -8.40
N GLU A 49 -14.84 -8.45 -8.17
CA GLU A 49 -16.10 -8.02 -8.80
C GLU A 49 -16.41 -6.56 -8.42
N ARG A 50 -16.12 -6.19 -7.17
CA ARG A 50 -16.29 -4.81 -6.70
C ARG A 50 -15.28 -3.86 -7.32
N ILE A 51 -14.02 -4.29 -7.48
CA ILE A 51 -13.00 -3.48 -8.13
C ILE A 51 -13.36 -3.23 -9.59
N ASP A 52 -13.81 -4.24 -10.32
CA ASP A 52 -14.24 -4.10 -11.72
C ASP A 52 -15.42 -3.14 -11.84
N ALA A 53 -16.42 -3.25 -10.96
CA ALA A 53 -17.55 -2.31 -10.92
C ALA A 53 -17.10 -0.87 -10.64
N ALA A 54 -16.16 -0.67 -9.71
CA ALA A 54 -15.60 0.64 -9.40
C ALA A 54 -14.75 1.22 -10.54
N MET A 55 -13.94 0.40 -11.21
CA MET A 55 -13.13 0.81 -12.36
C MET A 55 -14.02 1.20 -13.56
N ALA A 56 -15.13 0.50 -13.78
CA ALA A 56 -16.10 0.83 -14.83
C ALA A 56 -16.71 2.23 -14.69
N MET A 57 -16.67 2.84 -13.50
CA MET A 57 -17.09 4.23 -13.30
C MET A 57 -16.09 5.26 -13.83
N GLY A 58 -14.85 4.85 -14.16
CA GLY A 58 -13.83 5.69 -14.78
C GLY A 58 -13.34 6.87 -13.91
N ARG A 59 -13.57 6.84 -12.59
CA ARG A 59 -13.13 7.87 -11.66
C ARG A 59 -12.21 7.31 -10.59
N ALA A 60 -11.02 7.88 -10.50
CA ALA A 60 -10.01 7.46 -9.54
C ALA A 60 -9.28 8.68 -8.94
N SER A 61 -8.83 8.54 -7.69
CA SER A 61 -7.89 9.45 -7.04
C SER A 61 -6.73 8.65 -6.47
N PHE A 62 -5.58 9.30 -6.29
CA PHE A 62 -4.46 8.73 -5.58
C PHE A 62 -3.74 9.81 -4.79
N GLY A 63 -3.31 9.48 -3.58
CA GLY A 63 -2.56 10.40 -2.71
C GLY A 63 -1.60 9.67 -1.79
N VAL A 64 -0.58 10.39 -1.33
CA VAL A 64 0.34 9.93 -0.29
C VAL A 64 0.43 11.03 0.76
N TYR A 65 0.25 10.69 2.03
CA TYR A 65 0.27 11.65 3.12
C TYR A 65 0.83 11.04 4.40
N CYS A 66 1.23 11.92 5.33
CA CYS A 66 1.78 11.54 6.62
C CYS A 66 0.66 11.46 7.65
N LEU A 67 0.58 10.36 8.38
CA LEU A 67 -0.26 10.20 9.55
C LEU A 67 0.61 10.29 10.80
N PRO A 68 0.52 11.37 11.59
CA PRO A 68 1.27 11.47 12.83
C PRO A 68 0.76 10.43 13.83
N GLY A 69 1.68 9.73 14.46
CA GLY A 69 1.39 8.78 15.53
C GLY A 69 1.98 9.21 16.86
N PRO A 70 1.59 8.56 17.98
CA PRO A 70 2.15 8.89 19.30
C PRO A 70 3.66 8.72 19.37
N ASP A 71 4.18 7.65 18.75
CA ASP A 71 5.60 7.26 18.85
C ASP A 71 6.29 7.15 17.48
N VAL A 72 5.51 7.07 16.40
CA VAL A 72 6.01 6.87 15.04
C VAL A 72 5.02 7.45 14.04
N ASP A 73 5.54 8.22 13.09
CA ASP A 73 4.78 8.71 11.95
C ASP A 73 4.58 7.56 10.94
N ILE A 74 3.41 7.50 10.29
CA ILE A 74 3.10 6.50 9.27
C ILE A 74 2.93 7.20 7.91
N VAL A 75 3.45 6.58 6.87
CA VAL A 75 3.12 6.96 5.49
C VAL A 75 1.83 6.25 5.11
N ALA A 76 0.79 7.01 4.80
CA ALA A 76 -0.45 6.50 4.25
C ALA A 76 -0.48 6.75 2.74
N ILE A 77 -0.47 5.68 1.97
CA ILE A 77 -0.73 5.71 0.53
C ILE A 77 -2.21 5.38 0.34
N ARG A 78 -2.89 6.15 -0.49
CA ARG A 78 -4.33 6.06 -0.69
C ARG A 78 -4.66 6.02 -2.17
N GLN A 79 -5.61 5.15 -2.52
CA GLN A 79 -6.27 5.15 -3.82
C GLN A 79 -7.78 5.13 -3.62
N GLN A 80 -8.52 5.99 -4.31
CA GLN A 80 -9.97 5.84 -4.45
C GLN A 80 -10.28 5.38 -5.88
N LEU A 81 -11.12 4.36 -6.03
CA LEU A 81 -11.70 3.89 -7.28
C LEU A 81 -13.22 3.92 -7.12
N GLY A 82 -13.91 4.81 -7.82
CA GLY A 82 -15.36 4.98 -7.63
C GLY A 82 -15.70 5.15 -6.13
N PRO A 83 -16.63 4.36 -5.57
CA PRO A 83 -17.02 4.44 -4.15
C PRO A 83 -16.11 3.65 -3.20
N ILE A 84 -15.03 3.05 -3.71
CA ILE A 84 -14.10 2.20 -2.94
C ILE A 84 -12.82 2.99 -2.66
N GLN A 85 -12.35 2.94 -1.42
CA GLN A 85 -11.08 3.56 -1.02
C GLN A 85 -10.14 2.55 -0.36
N ASN A 86 -8.91 2.50 -0.86
CA ASN A 86 -7.85 1.62 -0.38
C ASN A 86 -6.74 2.45 0.27
N TYR A 87 -6.29 1.97 1.42
CA TYR A 87 -5.15 2.50 2.15
C TYR A 87 -4.05 1.45 2.27
N TRP A 88 -2.82 1.91 2.13
CA TRP A 88 -1.61 1.17 2.51
C TRP A 88 -0.84 1.99 3.55
N LEU A 89 -0.75 1.43 4.74
CA LEU A 89 0.02 1.98 5.85
C LEU A 89 1.44 1.46 5.76
N ALA A 90 2.40 2.36 5.76
CA ALA A 90 3.80 2.03 5.56
C ALA A 90 4.68 2.75 6.61
N ALA A 91 5.75 2.10 7.05
CA ALA A 91 6.66 2.71 8.00
C ALA A 91 7.37 3.93 7.37
N SER A 92 7.32 5.07 8.05
CA SER A 92 7.96 6.32 7.60
C SER A 92 9.49 6.28 7.57
N CYS A 93 10.11 5.29 8.22
CA CYS A 93 11.54 5.06 8.19
C CYS A 93 11.97 3.99 7.16
N ASP A 94 11.05 3.43 6.37
CA ASP A 94 11.34 2.34 5.44
C ASP A 94 11.94 2.83 4.10
N PRO A 95 13.20 2.49 3.78
CA PRO A 95 13.83 2.94 2.55
C PRO A 95 13.16 2.41 1.27
N GLY A 96 12.57 1.20 1.32
CA GLY A 96 11.88 0.60 0.19
C GLY A 96 10.61 1.36 -0.17
N VAL A 97 9.89 1.86 0.83
CA VAL A 97 8.71 2.73 0.64
C VAL A 97 9.11 4.04 -0.02
N TRP A 98 10.14 4.71 0.49
CA TRP A 98 10.61 5.97 -0.09
C TRP A 98 11.17 5.80 -1.49
N TRP A 99 11.92 4.73 -1.75
CA TRP A 99 12.38 4.40 -3.10
C TRP A 99 11.21 4.23 -4.07
N ALA A 100 10.15 3.50 -3.68
CA ALA A 100 8.97 3.34 -4.50
C ALA A 100 8.25 4.67 -4.77
N ILE A 101 8.07 5.51 -3.73
CA ILE A 101 7.47 6.85 -3.87
C ILE A 101 8.26 7.71 -4.85
N GLN A 102 9.60 7.68 -4.78
CA GLN A 102 10.45 8.44 -5.70
C GLN A 102 10.38 7.89 -7.14
N ALA A 103 10.33 6.57 -7.30
CA ALA A 103 10.12 5.94 -8.61
C ALA A 103 8.77 6.37 -9.22
N TRP A 104 7.70 6.34 -8.44
CA TRP A 104 6.36 6.78 -8.86
C TRP A 104 6.30 8.28 -9.21
N ARG A 105 6.99 9.13 -8.45
CA ARG A 105 7.13 10.56 -8.76
C ARG A 105 7.93 10.83 -10.03
N ALA A 106 8.89 9.96 -10.36
CA ALA A 106 9.70 10.08 -11.56
C ALA A 106 8.93 9.61 -12.80
N SER A 107 8.14 8.54 -12.68
CA SER A 107 7.32 8.02 -13.78
C SER A 107 6.02 8.79 -13.99
N GLU A 108 5.47 9.46 -12.96
CA GLU A 108 4.09 9.98 -12.93
C GLU A 108 3.00 8.88 -13.00
N TRP A 109 3.40 7.62 -12.84
CA TRP A 109 2.53 6.46 -13.00
C TRP A 109 2.71 5.48 -11.84
N ILE A 110 1.58 5.01 -11.32
CA ILE A 110 1.52 4.00 -10.26
C ILE A 110 0.63 2.87 -10.74
N HIS A 111 1.17 1.67 -10.70
CA HIS A 111 0.41 0.47 -11.00
C HIS A 111 -0.09 -0.13 -9.68
N VAL A 112 -1.35 -0.53 -9.67
CA VAL A 112 -1.97 -1.24 -8.55
C VAL A 112 -2.48 -2.59 -9.04
N ALA A 113 -2.14 -3.66 -8.32
CA ALA A 113 -2.67 -4.99 -8.54
C ALA A 113 -3.54 -5.42 -7.36
N PHE A 114 -4.57 -6.23 -7.64
CA PHE A 114 -5.47 -6.74 -6.61
C PHE A 114 -5.35 -8.25 -6.49
N PHE A 115 -5.57 -8.77 -5.29
CA PHE A 115 -5.52 -10.20 -5.00
C PHE A 115 -6.84 -10.65 -4.39
N GLU A 116 -7.37 -11.79 -4.83
CA GLU A 116 -8.49 -12.45 -4.17
C GLU A 116 -8.14 -13.93 -3.96
N ARG A 117 -8.20 -14.41 -2.72
CA ARG A 117 -8.00 -15.84 -2.37
C ARG A 117 -6.69 -16.47 -2.88
N GLY A 118 -5.67 -15.66 -3.19
CA GLY A 118 -4.39 -16.11 -3.72
C GLY A 118 -4.29 -16.05 -5.25
N ASP A 119 -5.40 -15.79 -5.93
CA ASP A 119 -5.43 -15.47 -7.34
C ASP A 119 -5.19 -13.97 -7.53
N ILE A 120 -4.33 -13.64 -8.49
CA ILE A 120 -3.88 -12.27 -8.74
C ILE A 120 -4.61 -11.72 -9.95
N TYR A 121 -5.15 -10.53 -9.78
CA TYR A 121 -5.87 -9.79 -10.80
C TYR A 121 -5.16 -8.46 -11.05
N SER A 122 -4.79 -8.24 -12.30
CA SER A 122 -4.33 -6.92 -12.72
C SER A 122 -5.54 -6.00 -12.86
N GLY A 123 -5.49 -4.84 -12.19
CA GLY A 123 -6.29 -3.71 -12.64
C GLY A 123 -5.88 -3.44 -14.09
N ARG A 124 -6.82 -3.47 -15.02
CA ARG A 124 -6.51 -3.44 -16.46
C ARG A 124 -5.77 -2.16 -16.86
N ASP A 125 -5.86 -1.10 -16.05
CA ASP A 125 -5.22 0.18 -16.31
C ASP A 125 -4.51 0.69 -15.04
N GLY A 126 -3.22 1.04 -15.18
CA GLY A 126 -2.49 1.73 -14.12
C GLY A 126 -3.13 3.08 -13.80
N VAL A 127 -3.00 3.56 -12.56
CA VAL A 127 -3.52 4.88 -12.18
C VAL A 127 -2.43 5.92 -12.44
N ARG A 128 -2.72 6.87 -13.33
CA ARG A 128 -1.88 8.06 -13.47
C ARG A 128 -2.02 8.90 -12.19
N CYS A 129 -0.92 9.16 -11.51
CA CYS A 129 -0.94 9.95 -10.29
C CYS A 129 0.09 11.07 -10.37
N CYS A 130 -0.36 12.29 -10.11
CA CYS A 130 0.53 13.38 -9.73
C CYS A 130 0.82 13.29 -8.24
N VAL A 131 1.80 12.45 -7.85
CA VAL A 131 2.37 12.52 -6.50
C VAL A 131 3.05 13.88 -6.39
N HIS A 132 2.33 14.87 -5.85
CA HIS A 132 2.69 16.28 -5.95
C HIS A 132 4.17 16.53 -5.63
N ARG A 133 4.93 17.01 -6.62
CA ARG A 133 6.13 17.79 -6.36
C ARG A 133 5.63 19.18 -5.98
N SER A 134 5.84 19.62 -4.74
CA SER A 134 5.52 21.01 -4.44
C SER A 134 6.44 21.91 -5.27
N HIS A 135 5.96 23.09 -5.64
CA HIS A 135 6.78 24.09 -6.35
C HIS A 135 8.00 24.56 -5.50
N SER A 136 7.99 24.29 -4.19
CA SER A 136 9.10 24.56 -3.26
C SER A 136 10.05 23.36 -3.06
N GLY A 137 9.94 22.30 -3.87
CA GLY A 137 10.81 21.13 -3.83
C GLY A 137 10.53 20.12 -2.72
N ASN A 138 9.82 20.51 -1.65
CA ASN A 138 9.42 19.64 -0.54
C ASN A 138 7.89 19.54 -0.47
N SER A 139 7.35 18.36 -0.75
CA SER A 139 5.95 18.03 -0.50
C SER A 139 5.71 17.79 1.00
N GLN A 140 4.47 17.94 1.48
CA GLN A 140 4.12 17.67 2.89
C GLN A 140 4.46 16.23 3.32
N ILE A 141 4.50 15.27 2.40
CA ILE A 141 4.91 13.91 2.73
C ILE A 141 6.41 13.83 3.00
N ASP A 142 7.24 14.69 2.40
CA ASP A 142 8.70 14.65 2.61
C ASP A 142 9.09 15.01 4.05
N THR A 143 8.25 15.76 4.78
CA THR A 143 8.47 16.00 6.22
C THR A 143 8.24 14.77 7.07
N CYS A 144 7.53 13.76 6.54
CA CYS A 144 7.36 12.45 7.16
C CYS A 144 8.62 11.59 7.04
N ARG A 145 9.55 11.95 6.13
CA ARG A 145 10.73 11.14 5.83
C ARG A 145 11.73 11.23 6.97
N ARG A 146 11.90 10.12 7.69
CA ARG A 146 12.85 9.97 8.80
C ARG A 146 14.07 9.14 8.35
N GLU A 147 14.79 9.63 7.34
CA GLU A 147 16.03 8.97 6.89
C GLU A 147 17.07 8.90 8.01
N GLY A 148 17.70 7.73 8.19
CA GLY A 148 18.72 7.52 9.22
C GLY A 148 18.20 7.37 10.65
N ALA A 149 16.88 7.39 10.87
CA ALA A 149 16.29 7.12 12.17
C ALA A 149 16.43 5.63 12.56
N GLU A 150 16.38 5.39 13.88
CA GLU A 150 16.31 4.05 14.47
C GLU A 150 15.19 3.21 13.83
N ASP A 151 15.39 1.89 13.78
CA ASP A 151 14.37 0.98 13.27
C ASP A 151 13.12 0.99 14.15
N ASN A 152 12.08 1.69 13.67
CA ASN A 152 10.79 1.77 14.36
C ASN A 152 9.74 0.82 13.74
N SER A 153 10.14 -0.24 13.03
CA SER A 153 9.21 -1.18 12.36
C SER A 153 8.22 -1.83 13.33
N ALA A 154 8.66 -2.20 14.54
CA ALA A 154 7.79 -2.77 15.57
C ALA A 154 6.72 -1.75 16.03
N LYS A 155 7.14 -0.53 16.38
CA LYS A 155 6.23 0.56 16.75
C LYS A 155 5.24 0.89 15.62
N PHE A 156 5.71 0.86 14.37
CA PHE A 156 4.86 1.05 13.19
C PHE A 156 3.79 -0.04 13.12
N LEU A 157 4.16 -1.32 13.24
CA LEU A 157 3.21 -2.42 13.20
C LEU A 157 2.17 -2.31 14.31
N ASP A 158 2.60 -2.03 15.55
CA ASP A 158 1.69 -1.85 16.68
C ASP A 158 0.71 -0.68 16.45
N PHE A 159 1.20 0.42 15.89
CA PHE A 159 0.34 1.56 15.59
C PHE A 159 -0.62 1.27 14.42
N ALA A 160 -0.14 0.68 13.32
CA ALA A 160 -0.96 0.29 12.18
C ALA A 160 -2.06 -0.70 12.57
N ARG A 161 -1.72 -1.72 13.39
CA ARG A 161 -2.69 -2.68 13.93
C ARG A 161 -3.74 -2.02 14.80
N ARG A 162 -3.36 -1.06 15.66
CA ARG A 162 -4.33 -0.28 16.44
C ARG A 162 -5.27 0.52 15.55
N LEU A 163 -4.77 1.15 14.48
CA LEU A 163 -5.61 1.88 13.52
C LEU A 163 -6.65 0.98 12.85
N ILE A 164 -6.23 -0.22 12.43
CA ILE A 164 -7.09 -1.24 11.81
C ILE A 164 -8.11 -1.77 12.82
N ALA A 165 -7.67 -2.20 14.00
CA ALA A 165 -8.54 -2.78 15.03
C ALA A 165 -9.63 -1.81 15.49
N THR A 166 -9.32 -0.52 15.55
CA THR A 166 -10.27 0.53 15.93
C THR A 166 -11.09 1.06 14.75
N ARG A 167 -10.80 0.63 13.52
CA ARG A 167 -11.36 1.20 12.28
C ARG A 167 -11.24 2.73 12.22
N SER A 168 -10.13 3.27 12.71
CA SER A 168 -10.00 4.73 12.88
C SER A 168 -9.91 5.43 11.54
N ILE A 169 -9.20 4.86 10.56
CA ILE A 169 -9.10 5.43 9.22
C ILE A 169 -10.46 5.40 8.54
N GLU A 170 -11.16 4.27 8.58
CA GLU A 170 -12.47 4.10 7.94
C GLU A 170 -13.50 5.09 8.49
N ARG A 171 -13.49 5.39 9.79
CA ARG A 171 -14.42 6.32 10.43
C ARG A 171 -14.17 7.79 10.10
N THR A 172 -12.93 8.17 9.80
CA THR A 172 -12.56 9.57 9.52
C THR A 172 -12.40 9.87 8.03
N THR A 173 -12.43 8.83 7.20
CA THR A 173 -12.21 8.97 5.77
C THR A 173 -13.42 9.59 5.08
N THR A 174 -13.15 10.60 4.24
CA THR A 174 -14.12 11.17 3.30
C THR A 174 -13.70 10.86 1.87
N SER A 175 -14.65 10.97 0.94
CA SER A 175 -14.33 10.81 -0.48
C SER A 175 -13.49 11.97 -0.99
N ASP A 176 -12.53 11.65 -1.87
CA ASP A 176 -11.80 12.61 -2.70
C ASP A 176 -12.48 12.91 -4.03
N LEU A 177 -13.52 12.15 -4.39
CA LEU A 177 -14.20 12.27 -5.66
C LEU A 177 -15.52 12.99 -5.46
N ASP A 178 -15.60 14.21 -5.98
CA ASP A 178 -16.81 15.04 -5.87
C ASP A 178 -18.07 14.27 -6.29
N GLY A 179 -19.07 14.27 -5.42
CA GLY A 179 -20.37 13.61 -5.67
C GLY A 179 -20.36 12.08 -5.55
N ILE A 180 -19.26 11.45 -5.13
CA ILE A 180 -19.21 10.00 -4.91
C ILE A 180 -19.15 9.71 -3.41
N ALA A 181 -20.17 9.04 -2.88
CA ALA A 181 -20.15 8.55 -1.51
C ALA A 181 -19.30 7.28 -1.42
N LEU A 182 -18.52 7.16 -0.35
CA LEU A 182 -17.77 5.94 -0.07
C LEU A 182 -18.72 4.85 0.41
N THR A 183 -18.63 3.68 -0.22
CA THR A 183 -19.33 2.47 0.21
C THR A 183 -18.40 1.53 0.96
N GLU A 184 -17.10 1.64 0.73
CA GLU A 184 -16.10 0.78 1.33
C GLU A 184 -14.75 1.49 1.50
N VAL A 185 -14.14 1.27 2.67
CA VAL A 185 -12.77 1.67 2.96
C VAL A 185 -12.02 0.43 3.41
N GLN A 186 -10.87 0.18 2.80
CA GLN A 186 -9.98 -0.91 3.18
C GLN A 186 -8.63 -0.38 3.61
N VAL A 187 -8.09 -0.95 4.69
CA VAL A 187 -6.79 -0.58 5.23
C VAL A 187 -5.88 -1.79 5.19
N ASN A 188 -4.74 -1.63 4.54
CA ASN A 188 -3.71 -2.65 4.38
C ASN A 188 -2.44 -2.18 5.07
N ILE A 189 -1.70 -3.10 5.68
CA ILE A 189 -0.31 -2.88 6.08
C ILE A 189 0.56 -3.17 4.86
N LEU A 190 1.40 -2.20 4.46
CA LEU A 190 2.37 -2.38 3.39
C LEU A 190 3.58 -3.14 3.90
N THR A 191 3.70 -4.40 3.50
CA THR A 191 4.78 -5.28 3.90
C THR A 191 5.94 -5.17 2.91
N THR A 192 7.02 -4.54 3.35
CA THR A 192 8.33 -4.57 2.66
C THR A 192 9.18 -5.72 3.19
N LYS A 193 10.35 -5.95 2.56
CA LYS A 193 11.38 -6.88 3.08
C LYS A 193 11.80 -6.56 4.52
N ARG A 194 11.73 -5.29 4.94
CA ARG A 194 12.04 -4.88 6.32
C ARG A 194 10.92 -5.26 7.29
N ILE A 195 9.68 -4.88 6.95
CA ILE A 195 8.50 -5.16 7.78
C ILE A 195 8.23 -6.66 7.90
N PHE A 196 8.48 -7.42 6.84
CA PHE A 196 8.29 -8.86 6.81
C PHE A 196 8.98 -9.60 7.96
N ARG A 197 10.18 -9.15 8.35
CA ARG A 197 10.97 -9.75 9.45
C ARG A 197 10.29 -9.68 10.81
N TYR A 198 9.31 -8.80 10.96
CA TYR A 198 8.58 -8.57 12.20
C TYR A 198 7.19 -9.22 12.19
N ILE A 199 6.76 -9.79 11.05
CA ILE A 199 5.48 -10.48 10.93
C ILE A 199 5.75 -11.98 10.93
N SER A 200 5.59 -12.60 12.11
CA SER A 200 5.66 -14.05 12.26
C SER A 200 4.55 -14.73 11.46
N GLY A 201 4.84 -15.87 10.83
CA GLY A 201 3.82 -16.71 10.18
C GLY A 201 3.54 -16.41 8.70
N LEU A 202 4.19 -15.42 8.09
CA LEU A 202 4.17 -15.28 6.62
C LEU A 202 5.20 -16.18 5.90
N GLU A 203 6.13 -16.79 6.64
CA GLU A 203 7.20 -17.65 6.10
C GLU A 203 6.71 -19.05 5.67
N THR A 204 5.54 -19.49 6.12
CA THR A 204 4.96 -20.81 5.75
C THR A 204 4.07 -20.75 4.52
N ALA A 205 4.05 -19.61 3.82
CA ALA A 205 3.05 -19.34 2.81
C ALA A 205 3.38 -20.02 1.47
N LYS A 206 2.42 -20.80 0.94
CA LYS A 206 2.52 -21.56 -0.31
C LYS A 206 3.03 -20.69 -1.49
N PRO A 207 3.66 -21.28 -2.53
CA PRO A 207 3.98 -20.55 -3.75
C PRO A 207 2.76 -19.79 -4.28
N GLY A 208 2.91 -18.48 -4.56
CA GLY A 208 1.82 -17.61 -5.01
C GLY A 208 1.17 -16.75 -3.93
N THR A 209 1.53 -16.95 -2.66
CA THR A 209 1.07 -16.09 -1.56
C THR A 209 1.92 -14.84 -1.38
N VAL A 210 1.38 -13.86 -0.64
CA VAL A 210 2.04 -12.59 -0.28
C VAL A 210 3.46 -12.81 0.27
N GLY A 211 3.68 -13.82 1.12
CA GLY A 211 5.01 -14.11 1.67
C GLY A 211 6.03 -14.55 0.63
N SER A 212 5.63 -15.38 -0.34
CA SER A 212 6.51 -15.81 -1.43
C SER A 212 6.91 -14.66 -2.37
N LEU A 213 6.05 -13.65 -2.52
CA LEU A 213 6.31 -12.48 -3.35
C LEU A 213 7.24 -11.45 -2.70
N ILE A 214 7.29 -11.41 -1.37
CA ILE A 214 8.18 -10.50 -0.63
C ILE A 214 9.61 -11.04 -0.60
N LEU A 215 9.77 -12.37 -0.59
CA LEU A 215 11.07 -13.04 -0.52
C LEU A 215 11.77 -13.20 -1.86
N ALA A 216 11.03 -13.09 -2.98
CA ALA A 216 11.59 -13.02 -4.32
C ALA A 216 12.39 -11.72 -4.57
#